data_AF-A0A2M7EE34-F1
#
_entry.id   AF-A0A2M7EE34-F1
#
_cell.length_a   1.000
_cell.length_b   1.000
_cell.length_c   1.000
_cell.angle_alpha   90.00
_cell.angle_beta   90.00
_cell.angle_gamma   90.00
#
_symmetry.space_group_name_H-M   'P 1'
#
loop_
_entity.id
_entity.type
_entity.pdbx_description
1 polymer ?
#
loop_
_entity_poly.entity_id
_entity_poly.type
_entity_poly.pdbx_seq_one_letter_code
_entity_poly.pdbx_strand_id
1 'polypeptide(L)'
;MIKDFRLHGNLGPVEFFAFVGGASVESTYFYEETASQIRFFSKGNEFTVSGEGVHYKGTGGSFCEYMFGVEKALKDMIKGEVSNRLIMFGAFLDKSEKIVFTNDTEGSESFYRLFLQGNAVKNYYFFVSSEHKIERKKRQEHILRSAGKFLKRTEFVGSDKDTELMNDFINELGEQKSALFMFKIIHKENEAFYKAFENFYSSERALTPQEELHLEDIVARYGIDSYQQERMKIDIMYKHPENKCVVDEYKDILLNSISKESLEPSEIARLGRLRTLSIRNNIPSVLFDTLDELLLGGKKVQDMKEPDYLKEARSILENLFFKDPSLKKHIINEDIVRLVKAKHKAYSRSDMGFEQVLLDVGKTCDEIARETNDFSVFEEFSAILTYFDRYDNVQALLSQIAFMENMDFAEDSLRSLIGNKNEFDKLDRTLFDGVVIKELLHNKYITAYGRRKINSILKGIAKISNGDASLRDVVAELKMIRDEERLYSQVHAALKERMRSFYPRLNTQEGRAEIREDIERELAEEGFARKTPHKLFEKTLLDLRKESFYLNHLLPIIIEKKDINLREDFLKNSGLDRFYIETIEKEYFNDKDIDAAVLEQIREGKELLGVEN
;
A
#
# COMPACT_ATOMS: atom_id res chain seq x y z
N MET A 1 -11.42 -61.86 -11.53
CA MET A 1 -11.92 -61.29 -10.27
C MET A 1 -12.21 -59.83 -10.53
N ILE A 2 -13.49 -59.45 -10.46
CA ILE A 2 -13.96 -58.08 -10.71
C ILE A 2 -13.35 -57.18 -9.63
N LYS A 3 -12.57 -56.17 -10.05
CA LYS A 3 -11.85 -55.27 -9.14
C LYS A 3 -12.66 -54.02 -8.79
N ASP A 4 -13.46 -53.55 -9.71
CA ASP A 4 -14.36 -52.41 -9.56
C ASP A 4 -15.64 -52.60 -10.38
N PHE A 5 -16.72 -51.97 -9.92
CA PHE A 5 -17.99 -51.89 -10.63
C PHE A 5 -18.37 -50.42 -10.84
N ARG A 6 -18.91 -50.10 -12.02
CA ARG A 6 -19.32 -48.76 -12.40
C ARG A 6 -20.71 -48.80 -13.01
N LEU A 7 -21.64 -48.07 -12.42
CA LEU A 7 -22.95 -47.81 -13.02
C LEU A 7 -23.06 -46.33 -13.35
N HIS A 8 -23.51 -46.04 -14.56
CA HIS A 8 -23.83 -44.70 -15.00
C HIS A 8 -25.32 -44.67 -15.34
N GLY A 9 -26.06 -43.72 -14.78
CA GLY A 9 -27.45 -43.49 -15.12
C GLY A 9 -27.82 -42.02 -15.05
N ASN A 10 -29.07 -41.76 -15.44
CA ASN A 10 -29.63 -40.43 -15.58
C ASN A 10 -31.00 -40.38 -14.93
N LEU A 11 -31.23 -39.41 -14.05
CA LEU A 11 -32.47 -39.34 -13.31
C LEU A 11 -32.80 -37.89 -12.94
N GLY A 12 -33.93 -37.37 -13.42
CA GLY A 12 -34.26 -35.95 -13.27
C GLY A 12 -33.20 -35.04 -13.94
N PRO A 13 -32.78 -33.94 -13.29
CA PRO A 13 -31.80 -33.01 -13.84
C PRO A 13 -30.34 -33.50 -13.73
N VAL A 14 -30.10 -34.67 -13.11
CA VAL A 14 -28.75 -35.14 -12.80
C VAL A 14 -28.31 -36.34 -13.63
N GLU A 15 -27.01 -36.38 -13.89
CA GLU A 15 -26.26 -37.57 -14.28
C GLU A 15 -25.59 -38.13 -13.01
N PHE A 16 -25.63 -39.44 -12.80
CA PHE A 16 -24.97 -40.05 -11.66
C PHE A 16 -24.06 -41.20 -12.06
N PHE A 17 -22.94 -41.32 -11.33
CA PHE A 17 -21.99 -42.42 -11.46
C PHE A 17 -21.83 -43.09 -10.10
N ALA A 18 -22.06 -44.39 -10.03
CA ALA A 18 -21.80 -45.21 -8.86
C ALA A 18 -20.55 -46.06 -9.09
N PHE A 19 -19.56 -45.89 -8.22
CA PHE A 19 -18.31 -46.62 -8.21
C PHE A 19 -18.26 -47.52 -6.97
N VAL A 20 -17.95 -48.80 -7.16
CA VAL A 20 -17.82 -49.76 -6.06
C VAL A 20 -16.47 -50.44 -6.18
N GLY A 21 -15.67 -50.37 -5.12
CA GLY A 21 -14.34 -50.97 -5.06
C GLY A 21 -14.01 -51.52 -3.68
N GLY A 22 -12.96 -52.34 -3.59
CA GLY A 22 -12.48 -52.93 -2.34
C GLY A 22 -12.65 -54.45 -2.30
N ALA A 23 -12.72 -55.02 -1.10
CA ALA A 23 -12.80 -56.47 -0.93
C ALA A 23 -14.22 -57.01 -1.18
N SER A 24 -14.32 -58.15 -1.86
CA SER A 24 -15.58 -58.89 -2.06
C SER A 24 -16.69 -58.10 -2.77
N VAL A 25 -16.34 -57.28 -3.77
CA VAL A 25 -17.29 -56.51 -4.60
C VAL A 25 -18.38 -57.42 -5.20
N GLU A 26 -17.99 -58.63 -5.63
CA GLU A 26 -18.87 -59.63 -6.25
C GLU A 26 -19.97 -60.17 -5.30
N SER A 27 -19.82 -60.06 -3.97
CA SER A 27 -20.78 -60.60 -2.99
C SER A 27 -21.45 -59.55 -2.09
N THR A 28 -21.14 -58.27 -2.30
CA THR A 28 -21.51 -57.17 -1.38
C THR A 28 -22.34 -56.08 -2.06
N TYR A 29 -22.52 -56.16 -3.38
CA TYR A 29 -23.24 -55.18 -4.21
C TYR A 29 -24.70 -55.59 -4.41
N PHE A 30 -25.62 -54.72 -3.94
CA PHE A 30 -27.05 -54.84 -4.23
C PHE A 30 -27.55 -53.48 -4.72
N TYR A 31 -28.25 -53.48 -5.84
CA TYR A 31 -29.00 -52.33 -6.30
C TYR A 31 -30.40 -52.74 -6.76
N GLU A 32 -31.33 -51.81 -6.61
CA GLU A 32 -32.72 -51.92 -7.03
C GLU A 32 -33.03 -50.72 -7.92
N GLU A 33 -33.44 -50.98 -9.15
CA GLU A 33 -33.86 -49.97 -10.11
C GLU A 33 -35.37 -50.03 -10.30
N THR A 34 -36.00 -48.86 -10.18
CA THR A 34 -37.41 -48.65 -10.48
C THR A 34 -37.54 -47.46 -11.42
N ALA A 35 -38.73 -47.25 -11.99
CA ALA A 35 -38.95 -46.16 -12.95
C ALA A 35 -38.65 -44.75 -12.38
N SER A 36 -38.65 -44.57 -11.05
CA SER A 36 -38.53 -43.26 -10.39
C SER A 36 -37.34 -43.14 -9.44
N GLN A 37 -36.62 -44.23 -9.15
CA GLN A 37 -35.50 -44.23 -8.23
C GLN A 37 -34.56 -45.42 -8.45
N ILE A 38 -33.28 -45.20 -8.12
CA ILE A 38 -32.23 -46.21 -8.11
C ILE A 38 -31.64 -46.24 -6.70
N ARG A 39 -31.69 -47.41 -6.08
CA ARG A 39 -31.29 -47.64 -4.69
C ARG A 39 -30.10 -48.58 -4.65
N PHE A 40 -29.04 -48.18 -3.94
CA PHE A 40 -27.86 -48.99 -3.66
C PHE A 40 -27.84 -49.30 -2.18
N PHE A 41 -27.63 -50.56 -1.81
CA PHE A 41 -27.60 -50.94 -0.40
C PHE A 41 -26.60 -52.04 -0.10
N SER A 42 -26.00 -51.98 1.08
CA SER A 42 -25.05 -52.99 1.54
C SER A 42 -24.86 -52.93 3.05
N LYS A 43 -25.06 -54.08 3.73
CA LYS A 43 -24.77 -54.28 5.17
C LYS A 43 -25.28 -53.14 6.08
N GLY A 44 -26.52 -52.68 5.85
CA GLY A 44 -27.16 -51.62 6.65
C GLY A 44 -26.82 -50.18 6.24
N ASN A 45 -26.09 -50.02 5.13
CA ASN A 45 -25.93 -48.76 4.41
C ASN A 45 -26.84 -48.72 3.19
N GLU A 46 -27.29 -47.53 2.84
CA GLU A 46 -28.20 -47.28 1.73
C GLU A 46 -27.93 -45.90 1.12
N PHE A 47 -28.00 -45.83 -0.20
CA PHE A 47 -27.98 -44.59 -0.97
C PHE A 47 -28.97 -44.70 -2.11
N THR A 48 -29.93 -43.78 -2.18
CA THR A 48 -30.99 -43.78 -3.19
C THR A 48 -30.94 -42.47 -3.96
N VAL A 49 -30.92 -42.57 -5.29
CA VAL A 49 -31.09 -41.43 -6.20
C VAL A 49 -32.51 -41.49 -6.73
N SER A 50 -33.27 -40.42 -6.54
CA SER A 50 -34.66 -40.25 -6.98
C SER A 50 -34.78 -39.03 -7.88
N GLY A 51 -35.93 -38.85 -8.56
CA GLY A 51 -36.12 -37.74 -9.49
C GLY A 51 -36.03 -36.35 -8.85
N GLU A 52 -36.20 -36.27 -7.54
CA GLU A 52 -36.25 -35.02 -6.77
C GLU A 52 -34.99 -34.79 -5.92
N GLY A 53 -34.18 -35.84 -5.68
CA GLY A 53 -33.02 -35.74 -4.81
C GLY A 53 -32.42 -37.09 -4.40
N VAL A 54 -31.61 -37.04 -3.35
CA VAL A 54 -30.90 -38.20 -2.80
C VAL A 54 -31.36 -38.51 -1.37
N HIS A 55 -31.36 -39.80 -1.03
CA HIS A 55 -31.54 -40.28 0.33
C HIS A 55 -30.34 -41.15 0.71
N TYR A 56 -29.87 -41.03 1.95
CA TYR A 56 -28.71 -41.76 2.42
C TYR A 56 -28.91 -42.26 3.86
N LYS A 57 -28.29 -43.39 4.16
CA LYS A 57 -28.30 -44.01 5.49
C LYS A 57 -27.05 -44.85 5.68
N GLY A 58 -26.48 -44.80 6.88
CA GLY A 58 -25.38 -45.69 7.27
C GLY A 58 -24.09 -44.94 7.63
N THR A 59 -22.94 -45.51 7.30
CA THR A 59 -21.61 -45.01 7.66
C THR A 59 -20.90 -44.48 6.42
N GLY A 60 -20.96 -43.17 6.26
CA GLY A 60 -20.50 -42.47 5.08
C GLY A 60 -20.57 -40.95 5.22
N GLY A 61 -20.48 -40.26 4.10
CA GLY A 61 -20.52 -38.81 4.06
C GLY A 61 -20.71 -38.27 2.65
N SER A 62 -20.76 -36.96 2.55
CA SER A 62 -20.69 -36.22 1.30
C SER A 62 -19.42 -35.38 1.25
N PHE A 63 -18.87 -35.21 0.06
CA PHE A 63 -17.76 -34.32 -0.18
C PHE A 63 -17.83 -33.68 -1.56
N CYS A 64 -17.28 -32.47 -1.67
CA CYS A 64 -17.21 -31.73 -2.92
C CYS A 64 -16.08 -30.70 -2.84
N GLU A 65 -15.63 -30.21 -4.00
CA GLU A 65 -14.71 -29.09 -4.06
C GLU A 65 -15.41 -27.83 -3.52
N TYR A 66 -14.71 -27.03 -2.70
CA TYR A 66 -15.24 -25.75 -2.25
C TYR A 66 -15.51 -24.84 -3.46
N MET A 67 -16.69 -24.24 -3.48
CA MET A 67 -17.11 -23.25 -4.47
C MET A 67 -17.57 -21.99 -3.74
N PHE A 68 -17.52 -20.85 -4.42
CA PHE A 68 -18.07 -19.60 -3.90
C PHE A 68 -19.52 -19.76 -3.39
N GLY A 69 -19.85 -19.13 -2.25
CA GLY A 69 -21.15 -19.26 -1.58
C GLY A 69 -21.33 -20.52 -0.73
N VAL A 70 -20.40 -21.49 -0.78
CA VAL A 70 -20.39 -22.63 0.16
C VAL A 70 -19.74 -22.21 1.46
N GLU A 71 -20.40 -22.49 2.58
CA GLU A 71 -19.85 -22.25 3.92
C GLU A 71 -18.53 -23.01 4.12
N LYS A 72 -17.43 -22.27 4.27
CA LYS A 72 -16.09 -22.80 4.52
C LYS A 72 -15.71 -22.57 5.98
N ALA A 73 -15.50 -23.67 6.71
CA ALA A 73 -15.12 -23.59 8.12
C ALA A 73 -13.77 -22.85 8.28
N LEU A 74 -13.63 -22.00 9.30
CA LEU A 74 -12.40 -21.23 9.56
C LEU A 74 -11.15 -22.14 9.63
N LYS A 75 -11.27 -23.30 10.26
CA LYS A 75 -10.20 -24.31 10.37
C LYS A 75 -9.73 -24.86 9.02
N ASP A 76 -10.62 -24.88 8.03
CA ASP A 76 -10.31 -25.28 6.66
C ASP A 76 -9.75 -24.09 5.86
N MET A 77 -10.18 -22.85 6.14
CA MET A 77 -9.62 -21.66 5.51
C MET A 77 -8.14 -21.42 5.85
N ILE A 78 -7.77 -21.62 7.13
CA ILE A 78 -6.39 -21.45 7.63
C ILE A 78 -5.41 -22.43 6.95
N LYS A 79 -5.88 -23.60 6.54
CA LYS A 79 -5.03 -24.63 5.92
C LYS A 79 -5.09 -24.50 4.40
N GLY A 80 -4.10 -23.84 3.81
CA GLY A 80 -4.03 -23.59 2.35
C GLY A 80 -4.17 -24.85 1.48
N GLU A 81 -3.78 -26.01 1.99
CA GLU A 81 -3.90 -27.31 1.30
C GLU A 81 -5.34 -27.88 1.25
N VAL A 82 -6.32 -27.26 1.92
CA VAL A 82 -7.71 -27.77 1.98
C VAL A 82 -8.55 -27.18 0.84
N SER A 83 -8.83 -28.02 -0.15
CA SER A 83 -9.62 -27.74 -1.35
C SER A 83 -11.06 -28.23 -1.25
N ASN A 84 -11.34 -29.25 -0.43
CA ASN A 84 -12.63 -29.94 -0.44
C ASN A 84 -13.39 -29.83 0.89
N ARG A 85 -14.71 -29.71 0.79
CA ARG A 85 -15.67 -29.83 1.89
C ARG A 85 -15.98 -31.29 2.13
N LEU A 86 -15.99 -31.73 3.39
CA LEU A 86 -16.36 -33.08 3.80
C LEU A 86 -17.35 -33.03 4.96
N ILE A 87 -18.50 -33.70 4.81
CA ILE A 87 -19.55 -33.80 5.81
C ILE A 87 -19.85 -35.28 6.05
N MET A 88 -19.72 -35.73 7.29
CA MET A 88 -20.08 -37.10 7.66
C MET A 88 -21.56 -37.18 8.01
N PHE A 89 -22.25 -38.28 7.64
CA PHE A 89 -23.65 -38.46 8.00
C PHE A 89 -23.84 -38.47 9.51
N GLY A 90 -24.84 -37.72 9.99
CA GLY A 90 -25.15 -37.59 11.41
C GLY A 90 -24.10 -36.84 12.23
N ALA A 91 -23.18 -36.11 11.60
CA ALA A 91 -22.19 -35.29 12.27
C ALA A 91 -22.53 -33.80 12.21
N PHE A 92 -22.32 -33.08 13.31
CA PHE A 92 -22.49 -31.63 13.39
C PHE A 92 -21.38 -30.99 14.26
N LEU A 93 -21.22 -29.68 14.17
CA LEU A 93 -20.28 -28.92 14.99
C LEU A 93 -20.96 -28.45 16.28
N ASP A 94 -20.31 -28.67 17.44
CA ASP A 94 -20.77 -28.11 18.71
C ASP A 94 -20.40 -26.62 18.86
N LYS A 95 -20.84 -25.99 19.97
CA LYS A 95 -20.53 -24.57 20.27
C LYS A 95 -19.03 -24.26 20.39
N SER A 96 -18.18 -25.27 20.48
CA SER A 96 -16.71 -25.16 20.52
C SER A 96 -16.07 -25.59 19.20
N GLU A 97 -16.85 -25.67 18.12
CA GLU A 97 -16.44 -26.13 16.79
C GLU A 97 -15.79 -27.52 16.78
N LYS A 98 -16.19 -28.40 17.69
CA LYS A 98 -15.78 -29.81 17.68
C LYS A 98 -16.83 -30.65 16.98
N ILE A 99 -16.37 -31.63 16.21
CA ILE A 99 -17.23 -32.55 15.47
C ILE A 99 -17.86 -33.54 16.46
N VAL A 100 -19.19 -33.55 16.52
CA VAL A 100 -19.97 -34.49 17.30
C VAL A 100 -20.68 -35.45 16.35
N PHE A 101 -20.40 -36.75 16.53
CA PHE A 101 -21.06 -37.82 15.78
C PHE A 101 -22.27 -38.35 16.55
N THR A 102 -23.34 -38.65 15.81
CA THR A 102 -24.56 -39.30 16.33
C THR A 102 -24.73 -40.70 15.72
N ASN A 103 -25.70 -41.45 16.24
CA ASN A 103 -26.15 -42.70 15.62
C ASN A 103 -27.26 -42.47 14.58
N ASP A 104 -27.81 -41.27 14.50
CA ASP A 104 -28.81 -40.88 13.52
C ASP A 104 -28.09 -40.39 12.25
N THR A 105 -27.84 -41.34 11.35
CA THR A 105 -27.07 -41.14 10.12
C THR A 105 -27.92 -41.22 8.86
N GLU A 106 -29.25 -41.14 9.03
CA GLU A 106 -30.21 -41.14 7.93
C GLU A 106 -30.54 -39.69 7.54
N GLY A 107 -30.69 -39.44 6.24
CA GLY A 107 -30.98 -38.11 5.74
C GLY A 107 -31.45 -38.13 4.29
N SER A 108 -31.99 -37.00 3.85
CA SER A 108 -32.36 -36.78 2.46
C SER A 108 -32.15 -35.34 2.07
N GLU A 109 -31.76 -35.12 0.82
CA GLU A 109 -31.49 -33.79 0.26
C GLU A 109 -32.09 -33.72 -1.15
N SER A 110 -32.93 -32.71 -1.39
CA SER A 110 -33.38 -32.36 -2.74
C SER A 110 -32.19 -31.93 -3.60
N PHE A 111 -32.25 -32.11 -4.92
CA PHE A 111 -31.20 -31.61 -5.82
C PHE A 111 -30.96 -30.11 -5.67
N TYR A 112 -32.02 -29.30 -5.54
CA TYR A 112 -31.88 -27.86 -5.30
C TYR A 112 -30.98 -27.55 -4.10
N ARG A 113 -31.29 -28.13 -2.93
CA ARG A 113 -30.49 -27.94 -1.71
C ARG A 113 -29.07 -28.51 -1.84
N LEU A 114 -28.91 -29.66 -2.48
CA LEU A 114 -27.62 -30.31 -2.70
C LEU A 114 -26.67 -29.41 -3.49
N PHE A 115 -27.11 -28.86 -4.63
CA PHE A 115 -26.27 -27.98 -5.46
C PHE A 115 -26.19 -26.54 -4.92
N LEU A 116 -27.12 -26.13 -4.06
CA LEU A 116 -27.03 -24.86 -3.33
C LEU A 116 -26.00 -24.91 -2.21
N GLN A 117 -26.03 -25.96 -1.37
CA GLN A 117 -25.14 -26.09 -0.21
C GLN A 117 -23.79 -26.69 -0.58
N GLY A 118 -23.73 -27.53 -1.62
CA GLY A 118 -22.51 -28.11 -2.16
C GLY A 118 -21.96 -27.33 -3.34
N ASN A 119 -21.14 -28.00 -4.14
CA ASN A 119 -20.66 -27.47 -5.42
C ASN A 119 -21.85 -27.38 -6.41
N ALA A 120 -21.95 -26.33 -7.22
CA ALA A 120 -23.08 -26.14 -8.12
C ALA A 120 -23.16 -27.18 -9.25
N VAL A 121 -22.05 -27.89 -9.53
CA VAL A 121 -21.93 -28.79 -10.68
C VAL A 121 -21.76 -30.24 -10.26
N LYS A 122 -20.78 -30.56 -9.40
CA LYS A 122 -20.39 -31.94 -9.07
C LYS A 122 -20.31 -32.17 -7.56
N ASN A 123 -21.09 -33.12 -7.05
CA ASN A 123 -21.05 -33.51 -5.63
C ASN A 123 -20.86 -35.01 -5.49
N TYR A 124 -20.13 -35.42 -4.44
CA TYR A 124 -19.85 -36.81 -4.17
C TYR A 124 -20.49 -37.25 -2.86
N TYR A 125 -20.97 -38.48 -2.84
CA TYR A 125 -21.40 -39.19 -1.64
C TYR A 125 -20.63 -40.50 -1.55
N PHE A 126 -20.49 -41.02 -0.35
CA PHE A 126 -19.92 -42.33 -0.16
C PHE A 126 -20.48 -43.02 1.07
N PHE A 127 -20.39 -44.34 1.09
CA PHE A 127 -20.47 -45.11 2.33
C PHE A 127 -19.48 -46.27 2.30
N VAL A 128 -19.07 -46.71 3.48
CA VAL A 128 -18.14 -47.84 3.65
C VAL A 128 -18.90 -49.03 4.23
N SER A 129 -19.07 -50.06 3.42
CA SER A 129 -19.69 -51.33 3.83
C SER A 129 -18.63 -52.25 4.43
N SER A 130 -18.83 -52.72 5.66
CA SER A 130 -17.88 -53.59 6.34
C SER A 130 -18.59 -54.58 7.27
N GLU A 131 -17.91 -55.66 7.68
CA GLU A 131 -18.46 -56.67 8.59
C GLU A 131 -18.36 -56.29 10.08
N HIS A 132 -17.82 -55.11 10.37
CA HIS A 132 -17.58 -54.67 11.73
C HIS A 132 -18.91 -54.36 12.45
N LYS A 133 -19.21 -55.12 13.52
CA LYS A 133 -20.34 -54.86 14.44
C LYS A 133 -20.02 -53.73 15.42
N ILE A 134 -19.54 -52.60 14.92
CA ILE A 134 -19.20 -51.42 15.73
C ILE A 134 -20.37 -50.42 15.66
N GLU A 135 -20.60 -49.66 16.73
CA GLU A 135 -21.58 -48.55 16.73
C GLU A 135 -21.30 -47.56 15.58
N ARG A 136 -22.35 -47.11 14.90
CA ARG A 136 -22.25 -46.20 13.74
C ARG A 136 -21.38 -44.98 14.04
N LYS A 137 -21.57 -44.37 15.21
CA LYS A 137 -20.76 -43.24 15.69
C LYS A 137 -19.25 -43.50 15.63
N LYS A 138 -18.80 -44.61 16.22
CA LYS A 138 -17.37 -44.99 16.27
C LYS A 138 -16.84 -45.34 14.89
N ARG A 139 -17.68 -45.93 14.04
CA ARG A 139 -17.32 -46.24 12.66
C ARG A 139 -17.11 -44.97 11.83
N GLN A 140 -18.01 -44.00 11.94
CA GLN A 140 -17.88 -42.69 11.26
C GLN A 140 -16.61 -41.95 11.71
N GLU A 141 -16.31 -41.98 13.02
CA GLU A 141 -15.09 -41.39 13.56
C GLU A 141 -13.82 -42.07 13.00
N HIS A 142 -13.82 -43.40 12.90
CA HIS A 142 -12.70 -44.13 12.30
C HIS A 142 -12.49 -43.76 10.83
N ILE A 143 -13.56 -43.75 10.03
CA ILE A 143 -13.50 -43.36 8.62
C ILE A 143 -12.94 -41.94 8.47
N LEU A 144 -13.42 -40.98 9.27
CA LEU A 144 -12.94 -39.60 9.23
C LEU A 144 -11.46 -39.50 9.63
N ARG A 145 -11.00 -40.29 10.62
CA ARG A 145 -9.60 -40.30 11.05
C ARG A 145 -8.67 -40.89 9.98
N SER A 146 -9.09 -41.96 9.30
CA SER A 146 -8.27 -42.62 8.29
C SER A 146 -8.21 -41.81 6.99
N ALA A 147 -9.38 -41.48 6.41
CA ALA A 147 -9.43 -40.90 5.06
C ALA A 147 -9.77 -39.40 5.02
N GLY A 148 -10.17 -38.78 6.13
CA GLY A 148 -10.65 -37.39 6.14
C GLY A 148 -9.60 -36.37 5.70
N LYS A 149 -8.32 -36.59 6.03
CA LYS A 149 -7.22 -35.72 5.59
C LYS A 149 -7.02 -35.80 4.08
N PHE A 150 -7.03 -37.01 3.52
CA PHE A 150 -6.92 -37.25 2.08
C PHE A 150 -8.08 -36.60 1.32
N LEU A 151 -9.32 -36.89 1.73
CA LEU A 151 -10.52 -36.37 1.07
C LEU A 151 -10.58 -34.84 1.06
N LYS A 152 -10.10 -34.18 2.12
CA LYS A 152 -10.07 -32.71 2.20
C LYS A 152 -9.03 -32.01 1.32
N ARG A 153 -7.99 -32.73 0.87
CA ARG A 153 -6.80 -32.13 0.23
C ARG A 153 -6.51 -32.64 -1.17
N THR A 154 -7.15 -33.72 -1.58
CA THR A 154 -6.92 -34.31 -2.89
C THR A 154 -7.42 -33.40 -4.02
N GLU A 155 -6.67 -33.36 -5.11
CA GLU A 155 -7.03 -32.65 -6.35
C GLU A 155 -7.92 -33.51 -7.28
N PHE A 156 -8.18 -34.78 -6.90
CA PHE A 156 -9.00 -35.67 -7.73
C PHE A 156 -10.49 -35.32 -7.71
N VAL A 157 -10.96 -34.58 -6.70
CA VAL A 157 -12.35 -34.10 -6.64
C VAL A 157 -12.56 -33.05 -7.71
N GLY A 158 -13.47 -33.30 -8.66
CA GLY A 158 -13.79 -32.36 -9.74
C GLY A 158 -12.98 -32.54 -11.03
N SER A 159 -11.80 -33.19 -10.98
CA SER A 159 -10.90 -33.40 -12.13
C SER A 159 -11.17 -34.66 -12.96
N ASP A 160 -12.34 -35.30 -12.77
CA ASP A 160 -12.80 -36.51 -13.47
C ASP A 160 -11.86 -37.74 -13.36
N LYS A 161 -10.89 -37.69 -12.44
CA LYS A 161 -9.99 -38.78 -12.03
C LYS A 161 -10.63 -39.67 -10.95
N ASP A 162 -11.86 -40.08 -11.21
CA ASP A 162 -12.70 -40.80 -10.23
C ASP A 162 -12.13 -42.19 -9.88
N THR A 163 -11.33 -42.78 -10.77
CA THR A 163 -10.69 -44.09 -10.53
C THR A 163 -9.52 -43.97 -9.57
N GLU A 164 -8.64 -42.99 -9.77
CA GLU A 164 -7.55 -42.70 -8.84
C GLU A 164 -8.10 -42.30 -7.46
N LEU A 165 -9.14 -41.45 -7.43
CA LEU A 165 -9.82 -41.06 -6.20
C LEU A 165 -10.31 -42.27 -5.40
N MET A 166 -10.98 -43.23 -6.05
CA MET A 166 -11.49 -44.43 -5.39
C MET A 166 -10.36 -45.32 -4.87
N ASN A 167 -9.32 -45.56 -5.68
CA ASN A 167 -8.20 -46.42 -5.29
C ASN A 167 -7.43 -45.85 -4.10
N ASP A 168 -7.13 -44.56 -4.13
CA ASP A 168 -6.40 -43.89 -3.05
C ASP A 168 -7.26 -43.79 -1.79
N PHE A 169 -8.58 -43.59 -1.91
CA PHE A 169 -9.48 -43.65 -0.76
C PHE A 169 -9.46 -45.05 -0.12
N ILE A 170 -9.52 -46.13 -0.91
CA ILE A 170 -9.41 -47.50 -0.38
C ILE A 170 -8.06 -47.73 0.32
N ASN A 171 -6.97 -47.22 -0.27
CA ASN A 171 -5.62 -47.32 0.31
C ASN A 171 -5.53 -46.59 1.66
N GLU A 172 -6.07 -45.37 1.75
CA GLU A 172 -6.09 -44.55 2.98
C GLU A 172 -7.01 -45.15 4.07
N LEU A 173 -8.08 -45.85 3.68
CA LEU A 173 -8.87 -46.63 4.64
C LEU A 173 -8.05 -47.78 5.23
N GLY A 174 -7.18 -48.43 4.44
CA GLY A 174 -6.29 -49.50 4.89
C GLY A 174 -7.01 -50.78 5.32
N GLU A 175 -8.26 -50.98 4.87
CA GLU A 175 -9.11 -52.08 5.33
C GLU A 175 -9.26 -53.19 4.27
N GLN A 176 -8.82 -54.40 4.60
CA GLN A 176 -8.85 -55.53 3.66
C GLN A 176 -10.21 -56.24 3.52
N LYS A 177 -11.23 -55.87 4.30
CA LYS A 177 -12.56 -56.53 4.31
C LYS A 177 -13.72 -55.57 4.14
N SER A 178 -13.45 -54.40 3.59
CA SER A 178 -14.44 -53.36 3.40
C SER A 178 -14.61 -53.05 1.92
N ALA A 179 -15.83 -52.70 1.56
CA ALA A 179 -16.19 -52.22 0.24
C ALA A 179 -16.56 -50.74 0.35
N LEU A 180 -15.95 -49.92 -0.51
CA LEU A 180 -16.27 -48.51 -0.67
C LEU A 180 -17.30 -48.36 -1.78
N PHE A 181 -18.37 -47.64 -1.49
CA PHE A 181 -19.33 -47.16 -2.47
C PHE A 181 -19.18 -45.66 -2.58
N MET A 182 -18.90 -45.16 -3.77
CA MET A 182 -18.75 -43.74 -4.07
C MET A 182 -19.73 -43.36 -5.18
N PHE A 183 -20.47 -42.27 -4.99
CA PHE A 183 -21.48 -41.78 -5.90
C PHE A 183 -21.12 -40.37 -6.31
N LYS A 184 -21.01 -40.12 -7.60
CA LYS A 184 -20.83 -38.78 -8.18
C LYS A 184 -22.15 -38.34 -8.77
N ILE A 185 -22.63 -37.18 -8.37
CA ILE A 185 -23.87 -36.56 -8.85
C ILE A 185 -23.49 -35.28 -9.61
N ILE A 186 -23.87 -35.19 -10.87
CA ILE A 186 -23.57 -34.06 -11.77
C ILE A 186 -24.87 -33.40 -12.20
N HIS A 187 -24.98 -32.09 -12.01
CA HIS A 187 -26.09 -31.31 -12.55
C HIS A 187 -25.82 -30.98 -14.02
N LYS A 188 -26.54 -31.60 -14.95
CA LYS A 188 -26.23 -31.51 -16.39
C LYS A 188 -26.30 -30.08 -16.92
N GLU A 189 -27.34 -29.37 -16.51
CA GLU A 189 -27.62 -28.02 -16.98
C GLU A 189 -26.55 -27.03 -16.50
N ASN A 190 -26.23 -27.06 -15.21
CA ASN A 190 -25.13 -26.29 -14.64
C ASN A 190 -23.78 -26.69 -15.23
N GLU A 191 -23.54 -27.98 -15.50
CA GLU A 191 -22.30 -28.43 -16.14
C GLU A 191 -22.15 -27.89 -17.57
N ALA A 192 -23.24 -27.87 -18.35
CA ALA A 192 -23.23 -27.30 -19.69
C ALA A 192 -22.87 -25.81 -19.65
N PHE A 193 -23.46 -25.04 -18.74
CA PHE A 193 -23.13 -23.63 -18.53
C PHE A 193 -21.69 -23.43 -18.05
N TYR A 194 -21.26 -24.20 -17.06
CA TYR A 194 -19.92 -24.12 -16.47
C TYR A 194 -18.85 -24.36 -17.54
N LYS A 195 -18.96 -25.44 -18.33
CA LYS A 195 -18.00 -25.76 -19.40
C LYS A 195 -18.00 -24.69 -20.50
N ALA A 196 -19.16 -24.17 -20.88
CA ALA A 196 -19.26 -23.11 -21.88
C ALA A 196 -18.52 -21.84 -21.41
N PHE A 197 -18.79 -21.39 -20.18
CA PHE A 197 -18.13 -20.20 -19.63
C PHE A 197 -16.62 -20.42 -19.42
N GLU A 198 -16.20 -21.59 -18.94
CA GLU A 198 -14.78 -21.93 -18.76
C GLU A 198 -13.99 -21.84 -20.08
N ASN A 199 -14.56 -22.37 -21.16
CA ASN A 199 -13.95 -22.32 -22.48
C ASN A 199 -13.78 -20.88 -22.99
N PHE A 200 -14.82 -20.05 -22.90
CA PHE A 200 -14.75 -18.65 -23.35
C PHE A 200 -13.80 -17.82 -22.48
N TYR A 201 -13.89 -17.97 -21.15
CA TYR A 201 -13.09 -17.19 -20.22
C TYR A 201 -11.60 -17.53 -20.26
N SER A 202 -11.24 -18.79 -20.52
CA SER A 202 -9.84 -19.24 -20.59
C SER A 202 -9.03 -18.58 -21.73
N SER A 203 -9.71 -18.08 -22.78
CA SER A 203 -9.07 -17.53 -23.97
C SER A 203 -8.74 -16.04 -23.83
N GLU A 204 -9.76 -15.19 -23.63
CA GLU A 204 -9.61 -13.72 -23.68
C GLU A 204 -9.91 -13.02 -22.35
N ARG A 205 -10.34 -13.75 -21.30
CA ARG A 205 -10.75 -13.22 -19.97
C ARG A 205 -11.82 -12.10 -20.01
N ALA A 206 -12.46 -11.97 -21.16
CA ALA A 206 -13.59 -11.10 -21.44
C ALA A 206 -14.48 -11.88 -22.41
N LEU A 207 -15.80 -11.76 -22.22
CA LEU A 207 -16.74 -12.36 -23.15
C LEU A 207 -16.96 -11.42 -24.32
N THR A 208 -16.95 -11.97 -25.53
CA THR A 208 -17.43 -11.26 -26.71
C THR A 208 -18.97 -11.20 -26.69
N PRO A 209 -19.61 -10.25 -27.39
CA PRO A 209 -21.06 -10.16 -27.46
C PRO A 209 -21.75 -11.43 -28.00
N GLN A 210 -21.04 -12.21 -28.83
CA GLN A 210 -21.57 -13.48 -29.35
C GLN A 210 -21.54 -14.60 -28.30
N GLU A 211 -20.52 -14.62 -27.45
CA GLU A 211 -20.39 -15.57 -26.36
C GLU A 211 -21.38 -15.27 -25.22
N GLU A 212 -21.63 -13.99 -24.93
CA GLU A 212 -22.67 -13.57 -23.99
C GLU A 212 -24.05 -14.06 -24.44
N LEU A 213 -24.41 -13.86 -25.71
CA LEU A 213 -25.66 -14.36 -26.28
C LEU A 213 -25.76 -15.89 -26.22
N HIS A 214 -24.65 -16.60 -26.39
CA HIS A 214 -24.63 -18.07 -26.27
C HIS A 214 -24.89 -18.53 -24.84
N LEU A 215 -24.27 -17.87 -23.85
CA LEU A 215 -24.50 -18.16 -22.44
C LEU A 215 -25.94 -17.83 -22.02
N GLU A 216 -26.51 -16.74 -22.53
CA GLU A 216 -27.92 -16.37 -22.30
C GLU A 216 -28.88 -17.41 -22.90
N ASP A 217 -28.59 -17.98 -24.09
CA ASP A 217 -29.38 -19.08 -24.67
C ASP A 217 -29.34 -20.33 -23.78
N ILE A 218 -28.18 -20.70 -23.23
CA ILE A 218 -28.05 -21.82 -22.29
C ILE A 218 -28.89 -21.55 -21.02
N VAL A 219 -28.77 -20.36 -20.45
CA VAL A 219 -29.53 -19.96 -19.24
C VAL A 219 -31.03 -19.99 -19.51
N ALA A 220 -31.49 -19.44 -20.64
CA ALA A 220 -32.90 -19.42 -21.00
C ALA A 220 -33.44 -20.83 -21.29
N ARG A 221 -32.63 -21.69 -21.90
CA ARG A 221 -33.00 -23.08 -22.22
C ARG A 221 -33.19 -23.94 -20.98
N TYR A 222 -32.33 -23.77 -19.98
CA TYR A 222 -32.31 -24.63 -18.80
C TYR A 222 -32.88 -23.97 -17.53
N GLY A 223 -33.19 -22.67 -17.56
CA GLY A 223 -33.77 -21.97 -16.42
C GLY A 223 -32.81 -21.87 -15.22
N ILE A 224 -31.51 -21.72 -15.47
CA ILE A 224 -30.49 -21.61 -14.41
C ILE A 224 -30.70 -20.30 -13.65
N ASP A 225 -30.84 -20.36 -12.33
CA ASP A 225 -31.03 -19.15 -11.53
C ASP A 225 -29.79 -18.25 -11.51
N SER A 226 -30.00 -16.94 -11.36
CA SER A 226 -28.93 -15.94 -11.41
C SER A 226 -27.85 -16.15 -10.35
N TYR A 227 -28.24 -16.66 -9.18
CA TYR A 227 -27.31 -16.91 -8.09
C TYR A 227 -26.36 -18.07 -8.41
N GLN A 228 -26.87 -19.18 -8.96
CA GLN A 228 -26.03 -20.29 -9.42
C GLN A 228 -25.13 -19.90 -10.59
N GLN A 229 -25.61 -19.06 -11.51
CA GLN A 229 -24.76 -18.50 -12.57
C GLN A 229 -23.58 -17.71 -11.99
N GLU A 230 -23.83 -16.81 -11.04
CA GLU A 230 -22.77 -16.03 -10.38
C GLU A 230 -21.77 -16.93 -9.65
N ARG A 231 -22.25 -17.93 -8.90
CA ARG A 231 -21.37 -18.91 -8.21
C ARG A 231 -20.45 -19.64 -9.17
N MET A 232 -20.98 -20.14 -10.28
CA MET A 232 -20.20 -20.85 -11.30
C MET A 232 -19.19 -19.93 -12.00
N LYS A 233 -19.60 -18.71 -12.37
CA LYS A 233 -18.70 -17.71 -12.98
C LYS A 233 -17.54 -17.38 -12.03
N ILE A 234 -17.86 -17.06 -10.77
CA ILE A 234 -16.86 -16.71 -9.75
C ILE A 234 -15.87 -17.87 -9.53
N ASP A 235 -16.35 -19.12 -9.49
CA ASP A 235 -15.49 -20.31 -9.32
C ASP A 235 -14.46 -20.44 -10.45
N ILE A 236 -14.92 -20.32 -11.70
CA ILE A 236 -14.06 -20.37 -12.90
C ILE A 236 -13.05 -19.23 -12.89
N MET A 237 -13.51 -18.02 -12.57
CA MET A 237 -12.66 -16.84 -12.52
C MET A 237 -11.60 -16.93 -11.42
N TYR A 238 -11.93 -17.52 -10.26
CA TYR A 238 -10.97 -17.76 -9.17
C TYR A 238 -9.95 -18.84 -9.53
N LYS A 239 -10.38 -19.93 -10.18
CA LYS A 239 -9.50 -21.05 -10.60
C LYS A 239 -8.45 -20.64 -11.64
N HIS A 240 -8.64 -19.53 -12.33
CA HIS A 240 -7.65 -19.00 -13.27
C HIS A 240 -6.32 -18.66 -12.54
N PRO A 241 -5.14 -19.16 -13.00
CA PRO A 241 -3.87 -19.05 -12.27
C PRO A 241 -3.50 -17.64 -11.78
N GLU A 242 -3.65 -16.63 -12.64
CA GLU A 242 -3.34 -15.25 -12.28
C GLU A 242 -4.32 -14.65 -11.25
N ASN A 243 -5.59 -15.04 -11.29
CA ASN A 243 -6.59 -14.56 -10.35
C ASN A 243 -6.45 -15.26 -9.00
N LYS A 244 -6.18 -16.57 -9.04
CA LYS A 244 -5.90 -17.38 -7.86
C LYS A 244 -4.76 -16.79 -7.04
N CYS A 245 -3.67 -16.36 -7.71
CA CYS A 245 -2.54 -15.72 -7.03
C CYS A 245 -2.95 -14.46 -6.25
N VAL A 246 -3.72 -13.56 -6.88
CA VAL A 246 -4.19 -12.31 -6.26
C VAL A 246 -5.12 -12.58 -5.08
N VAL A 247 -6.07 -13.52 -5.23
CA VAL A 247 -7.06 -13.82 -4.19
C VAL A 247 -6.43 -14.60 -3.03
N ASP A 248 -5.53 -15.55 -3.31
CA ASP A 248 -4.81 -16.30 -2.28
C ASP A 248 -3.88 -15.37 -1.47
N GLU A 249 -3.19 -14.43 -2.11
CA GLU A 249 -2.38 -13.42 -1.41
C GLU A 249 -3.24 -12.53 -0.52
N TYR A 250 -4.41 -12.08 -1.00
CA TYR A 250 -5.36 -11.29 -0.22
C TYR A 250 -5.83 -12.07 1.01
N LYS A 251 -6.20 -13.34 0.81
CA LYS A 251 -6.63 -14.26 1.86
C LYS A 251 -5.52 -14.49 2.89
N ASP A 252 -4.27 -14.70 2.46
CA ASP A 252 -3.15 -14.97 3.36
C ASP A 252 -2.83 -13.76 4.25
N ILE A 253 -2.88 -12.54 3.70
CA ILE A 253 -2.73 -11.31 4.49
C ILE A 253 -3.82 -11.22 5.56
N LEU A 254 -5.07 -11.48 5.18
CA LEU A 254 -6.19 -11.49 6.13
C LEU A 254 -6.04 -12.58 7.19
N LEU A 255 -5.64 -13.80 6.82
CA LEU A 255 -5.41 -14.89 7.77
C LEU A 255 -4.31 -14.57 8.78
N ASN A 256 -3.20 -13.97 8.34
CA ASN A 256 -2.11 -13.52 9.21
C ASN A 256 -2.57 -12.42 10.18
N SER A 257 -3.57 -11.62 9.78
CA SER A 257 -4.15 -10.58 10.62
C SER A 257 -5.12 -11.10 11.68
N ILE A 258 -5.70 -12.29 11.53
CA ILE A 258 -6.62 -12.87 12.53
C ILE A 258 -5.90 -13.12 13.87
N SER A 259 -4.61 -13.48 13.83
CA SER A 259 -3.78 -13.62 15.03
C SER A 259 -3.34 -12.30 15.66
N LYS A 260 -3.51 -11.17 14.97
CA LYS A 260 -3.09 -9.83 15.42
C LYS A 260 -4.33 -9.00 15.82
N GLU A 261 -4.20 -8.16 16.85
CA GLU A 261 -5.35 -7.34 17.30
C GLU A 261 -5.72 -6.23 16.29
N SER A 262 -4.75 -5.76 15.50
CA SER A 262 -4.90 -4.76 14.42
C SER A 262 -4.11 -5.15 13.18
N LEU A 263 -4.60 -4.73 12.01
CA LEU A 263 -3.85 -4.77 10.75
C LEU A 263 -2.78 -3.68 10.76
N GLU A 264 -1.57 -4.03 10.34
CA GLU A 264 -0.51 -3.04 10.12
C GLU A 264 -0.86 -2.15 8.92
N PRO A 265 -0.45 -0.86 8.91
CA PRO A 265 -0.69 0.04 7.78
C PRO A 265 -0.18 -0.50 6.43
N SER A 266 0.89 -1.30 6.45
CA SER A 266 1.44 -1.98 5.27
C SER A 266 0.54 -3.10 4.74
N GLU A 267 -0.11 -3.87 5.62
CA GLU A 267 -1.07 -4.92 5.27
C GLU A 267 -2.33 -4.29 4.64
N ILE A 268 -2.81 -3.17 5.22
CA ILE A 268 -3.94 -2.38 4.71
C ILE A 268 -3.68 -1.87 3.29
N ALA A 269 -2.50 -1.28 3.05
CA ALA A 269 -2.12 -0.79 1.73
C ALA A 269 -1.95 -1.91 0.70
N ARG A 270 -1.47 -3.09 1.12
CA ARG A 270 -1.42 -4.30 0.25
C ARG A 270 -2.82 -4.77 -0.13
N LEU A 271 -3.74 -4.88 0.81
CA LEU A 271 -5.14 -5.25 0.55
C LEU A 271 -5.80 -4.27 -0.44
N GLY A 272 -5.62 -2.96 -0.25
CA GLY A 272 -6.14 -1.94 -1.18
C GLY A 272 -5.58 -2.06 -2.61
N ARG A 273 -4.31 -2.44 -2.76
CA ARG A 273 -3.67 -2.65 -4.07
C ARG A 273 -4.11 -3.94 -4.74
N LEU A 274 -4.25 -5.04 -3.99
CA LEU A 274 -4.83 -6.28 -4.51
C LEU A 274 -6.27 -6.05 -4.99
N ARG A 275 -7.04 -5.20 -4.30
CA ARG A 275 -8.37 -4.74 -4.73
C ARG A 275 -8.34 -3.82 -5.96
N THR A 276 -7.21 -3.17 -6.24
CA THR A 276 -7.02 -2.37 -7.47
C THR A 276 -6.58 -3.26 -8.64
N LEU A 277 -5.75 -4.28 -8.36
CA LEU A 277 -5.35 -5.29 -9.33
C LEU A 277 -6.52 -6.19 -9.73
N SER A 278 -7.43 -6.49 -8.80
CA SER A 278 -8.65 -7.24 -9.09
C SER A 278 -9.51 -6.55 -10.14
N ILE A 279 -9.63 -5.22 -10.10
CA ILE A 279 -10.36 -4.44 -11.12
C ILE A 279 -9.69 -4.60 -12.50
N ARG A 280 -8.36 -4.61 -12.56
CA ARG A 280 -7.62 -4.77 -13.83
C ARG A 280 -7.71 -6.18 -14.40
N ASN A 281 -7.79 -7.18 -13.53
CA ASN A 281 -7.88 -8.60 -13.89
C ASN A 281 -9.35 -9.08 -13.97
N ASN A 282 -10.32 -8.17 -13.94
CA ASN A 282 -11.76 -8.45 -13.93
C ASN A 282 -12.19 -9.44 -12.83
N ILE A 283 -11.50 -9.49 -11.70
CA ILE A 283 -11.86 -10.39 -10.59
C ILE A 283 -13.07 -9.80 -9.85
N PRO A 284 -14.14 -10.59 -9.61
CA PRO A 284 -15.34 -10.10 -8.93
C PRO A 284 -15.05 -9.55 -7.53
N SER A 285 -15.51 -8.32 -7.24
CA SER A 285 -15.30 -7.67 -5.92
C SER A 285 -15.90 -8.46 -4.77
N VAL A 286 -16.99 -9.20 -5.05
CA VAL A 286 -17.72 -10.03 -4.09
C VAL A 286 -16.82 -11.08 -3.41
N LEU A 287 -15.77 -11.56 -4.10
CA LEU A 287 -14.77 -12.45 -3.50
C LEU A 287 -14.02 -11.77 -2.35
N PHE A 288 -13.61 -10.51 -2.53
CA PHE A 288 -12.90 -9.76 -1.51
C PHE A 288 -13.84 -9.34 -0.39
N ASP A 289 -15.07 -8.94 -0.74
CA ASP A 289 -16.09 -8.54 0.24
C ASP A 289 -16.45 -9.71 1.18
N THR A 290 -16.59 -10.91 0.65
CA THR A 290 -16.84 -12.12 1.46
C THR A 290 -15.64 -12.53 2.32
N LEU A 291 -14.42 -12.38 1.82
CA LEU A 291 -13.20 -12.61 2.62
C LEU A 291 -13.07 -11.57 3.74
N ASP A 292 -13.35 -10.29 3.46
CA ASP A 292 -13.38 -9.22 4.44
C ASP A 292 -14.42 -9.53 5.54
N GLU A 293 -15.63 -9.94 5.16
CA GLU A 293 -16.70 -10.29 6.11
C GLU A 293 -16.32 -11.48 6.99
N LEU A 294 -15.82 -12.56 6.38
CA LEU A 294 -15.49 -13.80 7.08
C LEU A 294 -14.25 -13.67 7.99
N LEU A 295 -13.26 -12.87 7.61
CA LEU A 295 -11.95 -12.83 8.28
C LEU A 295 -11.75 -11.58 9.14
N LEU A 296 -12.40 -10.45 8.81
CA LEU A 296 -12.29 -9.21 9.60
C LEU A 296 -13.39 -9.09 10.67
N GLY A 297 -14.47 -9.88 10.59
CA GLY A 297 -15.51 -9.95 11.64
C GLY A 297 -16.09 -8.59 12.03
N GLY A 298 -16.19 -7.65 11.07
CA GLY A 298 -16.66 -6.29 11.30
C GLY A 298 -15.59 -5.25 11.65
N LYS A 299 -14.30 -5.63 11.73
CA LYS A 299 -13.19 -4.66 11.81
C LYS A 299 -13.03 -3.98 10.45
N LYS A 300 -13.41 -2.71 10.34
CA LYS A 300 -13.04 -1.90 9.18
C LYS A 300 -11.54 -1.70 9.19
N VAL A 301 -10.89 -2.02 8.07
CA VAL A 301 -9.57 -1.52 7.72
C VAL A 301 -9.58 -0.01 7.98
N GLN A 302 -8.98 0.43 9.09
CA GLN A 302 -8.88 1.85 9.37
C GLN A 302 -7.94 2.41 8.32
N ASP A 303 -8.48 3.18 7.37
CA ASP A 303 -7.69 4.14 6.62
C ASP A 303 -7.06 5.08 7.65
N MET A 304 -5.85 4.76 8.10
CA MET A 304 -5.00 5.77 8.70
C MET A 304 -4.90 6.85 7.63
N LYS A 305 -5.22 8.09 8.02
CA LYS A 305 -5.06 9.29 7.19
C LYS A 305 -3.58 9.55 6.96
N GLU A 306 -2.90 8.62 6.29
CA GLU A 306 -1.57 8.82 5.80
C GLU A 306 -1.66 9.86 4.67
N PRO A 307 -0.85 10.92 4.73
CA PRO A 307 -0.81 11.94 3.69
C PRO A 307 -0.54 11.31 2.32
N ASP A 308 -1.21 11.80 1.27
CA ASP A 308 -1.15 11.21 -0.08
C ASP A 308 0.28 11.04 -0.63
N TYR A 309 1.23 11.90 -0.23
CA TYR A 309 2.62 11.81 -0.66
C TYR A 309 3.40 10.65 -0.01
N LEU A 310 3.05 10.25 1.22
CA LEU A 310 3.64 9.08 1.88
C LEU A 310 3.05 7.79 1.29
N LYS A 311 1.74 7.78 0.98
CA LYS A 311 1.09 6.67 0.28
C LYS A 311 1.71 6.42 -1.10
N GLU A 312 1.94 7.48 -1.88
CA GLU A 312 2.57 7.37 -3.19
C GLU A 312 4.03 6.90 -3.09
N ALA A 313 4.81 7.44 -2.16
CA ALA A 313 6.20 7.03 -1.94
C ALA A 313 6.32 5.56 -1.50
N ARG A 314 5.48 5.13 -0.55
CA ARG A 314 5.44 3.73 -0.10
C ARG A 314 5.02 2.81 -1.25
N SER A 315 4.06 3.21 -2.07
CA SER A 315 3.65 2.42 -3.23
C SER A 315 4.76 2.22 -4.25
N ILE A 316 5.61 3.22 -4.50
CA ILE A 316 6.72 3.11 -5.45
C ILE A 316 7.82 2.20 -4.89
N LEU A 317 8.20 2.39 -3.62
CA LEU A 317 9.28 1.61 -2.99
C LEU A 317 8.90 0.15 -2.79
N GLU A 318 7.63 -0.15 -2.51
CA GLU A 318 7.19 -1.53 -2.31
C GLU A 318 7.06 -2.33 -3.62
N ASN A 319 7.09 -1.67 -4.80
CA ASN A 319 7.18 -2.36 -6.09
C ASN A 319 8.48 -3.17 -6.25
N LEU A 320 9.51 -2.86 -5.43
CA LEU A 320 10.78 -3.59 -5.40
C LEU A 320 10.65 -5.01 -4.83
N PHE A 321 9.60 -5.29 -4.06
CA PHE A 321 9.46 -6.52 -3.26
C PHE A 321 8.52 -7.57 -3.84
N PHE A 322 8.08 -7.42 -5.08
CA PHE A 322 7.26 -8.45 -5.71
C PHE A 322 8.09 -9.73 -5.91
N LYS A 323 7.55 -10.86 -5.43
CA LYS A 323 8.18 -12.19 -5.51
C LYS A 323 8.26 -12.71 -6.95
N ASP A 324 7.42 -12.21 -7.85
CA ASP A 324 7.42 -12.60 -9.27
C ASP A 324 8.31 -11.65 -10.10
N PRO A 325 9.37 -12.15 -10.75
CA PRO A 325 10.25 -11.34 -11.59
C PRO A 325 9.54 -10.64 -12.76
N SER A 326 8.40 -11.16 -13.20
CA SER A 326 7.59 -10.57 -14.29
C SER A 326 6.79 -9.33 -13.85
N LEU A 327 6.53 -9.19 -12.54
CA LEU A 327 5.84 -8.06 -11.92
C LEU A 327 6.82 -7.02 -11.34
N LYS A 328 8.12 -7.35 -11.21
CA LYS A 328 9.20 -6.40 -10.94
C LYS A 328 9.30 -5.41 -12.10
N LYS A 329 8.48 -4.35 -12.09
CA LYS A 329 8.73 -3.18 -12.93
C LYS A 329 9.94 -2.47 -12.36
N HIS A 330 11.04 -2.46 -13.10
CA HIS A 330 12.18 -1.59 -12.79
C HIS A 330 11.67 -0.17 -12.56
N ILE A 331 12.11 0.45 -11.47
CA ILE A 331 11.75 1.83 -11.14
C ILE A 331 12.21 2.73 -12.28
N ILE A 332 11.25 3.37 -12.94
CA ILE A 332 11.53 4.29 -14.05
C ILE A 332 11.93 5.66 -13.49
N ASN A 333 12.60 6.48 -14.31
CA ASN A 333 13.04 7.82 -13.90
C ASN A 333 11.88 8.68 -13.34
N GLU A 334 10.65 8.52 -13.86
CA GLU A 334 9.47 9.22 -13.35
C GLU A 334 9.13 8.86 -11.90
N ASP A 335 9.36 7.62 -11.49
CA ASP A 335 9.10 7.15 -10.12
C ASP A 335 10.14 7.74 -9.15
N ILE A 336 11.40 7.84 -9.56
CA ILE A 336 12.46 8.51 -8.77
C ILE A 336 12.12 10.00 -8.59
N VAL A 337 11.62 10.67 -9.63
CA VAL A 337 11.17 12.07 -9.56
C VAL A 337 10.05 12.25 -8.54
N ARG A 338 9.07 11.34 -8.50
CA ARG A 338 7.97 11.37 -7.51
C ARG A 338 8.48 11.13 -6.09
N LEU A 339 9.40 10.18 -5.92
CA LEU A 339 10.03 9.91 -4.63
C LEU A 339 10.81 11.11 -4.08
N VAL A 340 11.58 11.80 -4.92
CA VAL A 340 12.31 13.02 -4.51
C VAL A 340 11.33 14.14 -4.13
N LYS A 341 10.22 14.31 -4.86
CA LYS A 341 9.16 15.28 -4.51
C LYS A 341 8.48 14.92 -3.19
N ALA A 342 8.24 13.64 -2.93
CA ALA A 342 7.67 13.17 -1.67
C ALA A 342 8.64 13.40 -0.48
N LYS A 343 9.94 13.09 -0.66
CA LYS A 343 10.98 13.38 0.34
C LYS A 343 11.04 14.87 0.67
N HIS A 344 11.04 15.71 -0.37
CA HIS A 344 11.04 17.17 -0.19
C HIS A 344 9.81 17.65 0.57
N LYS A 345 8.61 17.14 0.25
CA LYS A 345 7.37 17.52 0.94
C LYS A 345 7.37 17.07 2.42
N ALA A 346 7.96 15.93 2.72
CA ALA A 346 8.17 15.48 4.10
C ALA A 346 9.14 16.41 4.85
N TYR A 347 10.27 16.77 4.21
CA TYR A 347 11.23 17.72 4.75
C TYR A 347 10.60 19.09 5.07
N SER A 348 9.85 19.67 4.12
CA SER A 348 9.18 20.97 4.31
C SER A 348 8.10 20.95 5.40
N ARG A 349 7.59 19.77 5.76
CA ARG A 349 6.61 19.57 6.86
C ARG A 349 7.24 19.11 8.17
N SER A 350 8.57 18.92 8.21
CA SER A 350 9.27 18.27 9.32
C SER A 350 8.65 16.91 9.71
N ASP A 351 8.17 16.19 8.69
CA ASP A 351 7.50 14.91 8.86
C ASP A 351 8.51 13.77 8.79
N MET A 352 8.64 13.03 9.90
CA MET A 352 9.52 11.86 10.01
C MET A 352 8.95 10.60 9.36
N GLY A 353 7.70 10.63 8.87
CA GLY A 353 7.02 9.48 8.27
C GLY A 353 7.71 8.96 7.01
N PHE A 354 8.35 9.82 6.22
CA PHE A 354 9.10 9.39 5.04
C PHE A 354 10.34 8.58 5.40
N GLU A 355 11.09 9.00 6.43
CA GLU A 355 12.26 8.27 6.92
C GLU A 355 11.87 6.93 7.57
N GLN A 356 10.72 6.86 8.24
CA GLN A 356 10.18 5.60 8.74
C GLN A 356 9.87 4.63 7.59
N VAL A 357 9.26 5.11 6.51
CA VAL A 357 9.01 4.28 5.30
C VAL A 357 10.33 3.74 4.73
N LEU A 358 11.38 4.57 4.64
CA LEU A 358 12.69 4.11 4.14
C LEU A 358 13.33 3.06 5.06
N LEU A 359 13.22 3.22 6.38
CA LEU A 359 13.74 2.26 7.34
C LEU A 359 13.01 0.91 7.26
N ASP A 360 11.69 0.93 7.09
CA ASP A 360 10.89 -0.29 6.97
C ASP A 360 11.19 -1.01 5.66
N VAL A 361 11.26 -0.27 4.55
CA VAL A 361 11.69 -0.79 3.23
C VAL A 361 13.10 -1.38 3.33
N GLY A 362 14.05 -0.69 3.98
CA GLY A 362 15.41 -1.18 4.18
C GLY A 362 15.48 -2.50 4.97
N LYS A 363 14.69 -2.64 6.04
CA LYS A 363 14.58 -3.91 6.78
C LYS A 363 14.04 -5.03 5.89
N THR A 364 13.02 -4.75 5.10
CA THR A 364 12.44 -5.73 4.17
C THR A 364 13.44 -6.13 3.07
N CYS A 365 14.25 -5.19 2.54
CA CYS A 365 15.36 -5.51 1.64
C CYS A 365 16.37 -6.47 2.30
N ASP A 366 16.78 -6.20 3.54
CA ASP A 366 17.73 -7.02 4.28
C ASP A 366 17.20 -8.43 4.59
N GLU A 367 15.91 -8.53 4.94
CA GLU A 367 15.23 -9.81 5.16
C GLU A 367 15.17 -10.65 3.87
N ILE A 368 14.77 -10.04 2.76
CA ILE A 368 14.69 -10.73 1.46
C ILE A 368 16.08 -11.15 0.97
N ALA A 369 17.09 -10.29 1.10
CA ALA A 369 18.47 -10.63 0.71
C ALA A 369 19.00 -11.82 1.53
N ARG A 370 18.65 -11.91 2.82
CA ARG A 370 19.02 -13.04 3.68
C ARG A 370 18.27 -14.33 3.35
N GLU A 371 16.98 -14.24 3.04
CA GLU A 371 16.12 -15.41 2.80
C GLU A 371 16.27 -15.99 1.39
N THR A 372 16.45 -15.14 0.37
CA THR A 372 16.44 -15.54 -1.04
C THR A 372 17.80 -15.45 -1.73
N ASN A 373 18.81 -14.86 -1.08
CA ASN A 373 20.16 -14.62 -1.63
C ASN A 373 20.14 -13.78 -2.93
N ASP A 374 19.06 -13.04 -3.18
CA ASP A 374 18.88 -12.12 -4.30
C ASP A 374 19.29 -10.70 -3.88
N PHE A 375 20.45 -10.24 -4.35
CA PHE A 375 20.98 -8.91 -4.06
C PHE A 375 20.48 -7.82 -5.02
N SER A 376 19.75 -8.17 -6.08
CA SER A 376 19.29 -7.20 -7.08
C SER A 376 18.38 -6.11 -6.50
N VAL A 377 17.49 -6.51 -5.59
CA VAL A 377 16.56 -5.60 -4.90
C VAL A 377 17.31 -4.60 -4.00
N PHE A 378 18.40 -5.05 -3.38
CA PHE A 378 19.24 -4.21 -2.54
C PHE A 378 20.06 -3.21 -3.37
N GLU A 379 20.55 -3.62 -4.55
CA GLU A 379 21.25 -2.73 -5.48
C GLU A 379 20.32 -1.63 -6.04
N GLU A 380 19.09 -1.99 -6.45
CA GLU A 380 18.09 -1.03 -6.91
C GLU A 380 17.70 -0.04 -5.80
N PHE A 381 17.48 -0.53 -4.57
CA PHE A 381 17.20 0.33 -3.42
C PHE A 381 18.38 1.26 -3.09
N SER A 382 19.62 0.75 -3.16
CA SER A 382 20.84 1.56 -2.96
C SER A 382 21.00 2.65 -4.01
N ALA A 383 20.59 2.39 -5.26
CA ALA A 383 20.57 3.39 -6.32
C ALA A 383 19.58 4.53 -6.01
N ILE A 384 18.40 4.22 -5.46
CA ILE A 384 17.43 5.22 -5.00
C ILE A 384 17.98 6.03 -3.83
N LEU A 385 18.56 5.36 -2.83
CA LEU A 385 19.19 6.03 -1.68
C LEU A 385 20.25 7.03 -2.13
N THR A 386 21.04 6.68 -3.14
CA THR A 386 22.03 7.59 -3.74
C THR A 386 21.39 8.90 -4.24
N TYR A 387 20.18 8.87 -4.82
CA TYR A 387 19.47 10.10 -5.22
C TYR A 387 18.98 10.92 -4.02
N PHE A 388 18.55 10.24 -2.94
CA PHE A 388 18.17 10.91 -1.71
C PHE A 388 19.35 11.57 -1.00
N ASP A 389 20.51 10.92 -0.97
CA ASP A 389 21.74 11.51 -0.43
C ASP A 389 22.19 12.72 -1.25
N ARG A 390 22.10 12.63 -2.58
CA ARG A 390 22.38 13.79 -3.46
C ARG A 390 21.43 14.94 -3.17
N TYR A 391 20.15 14.65 -2.96
CA TYR A 391 19.16 15.67 -2.62
C TYR A 391 19.48 16.33 -1.27
N ASP A 392 19.78 15.55 -0.23
CA ASP A 392 20.10 16.08 1.10
C ASP A 392 21.37 16.93 1.07
N ASN A 393 22.39 16.50 0.33
CA ASN A 393 23.64 17.25 0.15
C ASN A 393 23.41 18.59 -0.56
N VAL A 394 22.63 18.59 -1.64
CA VAL A 394 22.29 19.82 -2.37
C VAL A 394 21.47 20.77 -1.48
N GLN A 395 20.46 20.24 -0.80
CA GLN A 395 19.58 21.03 0.06
C GLN A 395 20.34 21.63 1.25
N ALA A 396 21.22 20.85 1.89
CA ALA A 396 22.07 21.33 2.97
C ALA A 396 23.04 22.42 2.49
N LEU A 397 23.75 22.19 1.37
CA LEU A 397 24.71 23.15 0.83
C LEU A 397 24.05 24.47 0.45
N LEU A 398 22.92 24.43 -0.29
CA LEU A 398 22.21 25.64 -0.69
C LEU A 398 21.57 26.36 0.48
N SER A 399 21.03 25.64 1.47
CA SER A 399 20.51 26.26 2.70
C SER A 399 21.62 26.95 3.48
N GLN A 400 22.77 26.31 3.66
CA GLN A 400 23.91 26.93 4.33
C GLN A 400 24.36 28.20 3.60
N ILE A 401 24.44 28.20 2.27
CA ILE A 401 24.80 29.40 1.48
C ILE A 401 23.74 30.49 1.60
N ALA A 402 22.46 30.12 1.65
CA ALA A 402 21.34 31.05 1.69
C ALA A 402 21.19 31.74 3.06
N PHE A 403 21.53 31.06 4.16
CA PHE A 403 21.28 31.54 5.52
C PHE A 403 22.54 31.84 6.35
N MET A 404 23.70 31.30 6.02
CA MET A 404 24.94 31.52 6.79
C MET A 404 25.82 32.60 6.15
N GLU A 405 26.22 33.59 6.95
CA GLU A 405 27.08 34.70 6.52
C GLU A 405 28.53 34.26 6.25
N ASN A 406 29.06 33.34 7.06
CA ASN A 406 30.50 32.99 7.09
C ASN A 406 30.87 31.70 6.33
N MET A 407 30.02 31.22 5.44
CA MET A 407 30.30 30.01 4.65
C MET A 407 31.40 30.26 3.60
N ASP A 408 32.48 29.49 3.66
CA ASP A 408 33.48 29.41 2.59
C ASP A 408 32.98 28.48 1.49
N PHE A 409 32.67 29.05 0.32
CA PHE A 409 32.29 28.28 -0.85
C PHE A 409 33.50 28.00 -1.74
N ALA A 410 33.84 26.72 -1.90
CA ALA A 410 35.00 26.27 -2.67
C ALA A 410 34.62 25.81 -4.09
N GLU A 411 35.63 25.73 -4.97
CA GLU A 411 35.45 25.17 -6.33
C GLU A 411 34.92 23.74 -6.31
N ASP A 412 35.31 22.95 -5.31
CA ASP A 412 34.86 21.55 -5.16
C ASP A 412 33.38 21.46 -4.81
N SER A 413 32.87 22.37 -3.97
CA SER A 413 31.44 22.47 -3.65
C SER A 413 30.63 22.84 -4.89
N LEU A 414 31.13 23.77 -5.72
CA LEU A 414 30.49 24.13 -6.99
C LEU A 414 30.51 22.97 -7.98
N ARG A 415 31.63 22.24 -8.08
CA ARG A 415 31.74 21.06 -8.94
C ARG A 415 30.77 19.95 -8.51
N SER A 416 30.66 19.70 -7.20
CA SER A 416 29.70 18.75 -6.63
C SER A 416 28.26 19.16 -6.93
N LEU A 417 27.92 20.43 -6.77
CA LEU A 417 26.59 20.97 -7.08
C LEU A 417 26.23 20.81 -8.56
N ILE A 418 27.17 21.10 -9.48
CA ILE A 418 26.99 20.91 -10.93
C ILE A 418 26.80 19.42 -11.24
N GLY A 419 27.60 18.55 -10.63
CA GLY A 419 27.48 17.10 -10.80
C GLY A 419 26.11 16.57 -10.36
N ASN A 420 25.64 16.98 -9.19
CA ASN A 420 24.33 16.59 -8.68
C ASN A 420 23.19 17.16 -9.53
N LYS A 421 23.28 18.42 -9.96
CA LYS A 421 22.31 19.02 -10.90
C LYS A 421 22.23 18.23 -12.19
N ASN A 422 23.36 17.84 -12.79
CA ASN A 422 23.37 17.06 -14.02
C ASN A 422 22.70 15.69 -13.86
N GLU A 423 22.85 15.02 -12.71
CA GLU A 423 22.15 13.76 -12.43
C GLU A 423 20.64 13.97 -12.27
N PHE A 424 20.20 15.06 -11.62
CA PHE A 424 18.77 15.40 -11.56
C PHE A 424 18.20 15.79 -12.93
N ASP A 425 18.97 16.52 -13.76
CA ASP A 425 18.56 16.94 -15.10
C ASP A 425 18.38 15.74 -16.06
N LYS A 426 19.05 14.60 -15.81
CA LYS A 426 18.83 13.34 -16.54
C LYS A 426 17.49 12.70 -16.20
N LEU A 427 16.99 12.90 -14.98
CA LEU A 427 15.68 12.40 -14.53
C LEU A 427 14.56 13.31 -15.05
N ASP A 428 14.62 14.60 -14.71
CA ASP A 428 13.68 15.63 -15.14
C ASP A 428 14.36 17.00 -15.00
N ARG A 429 14.47 17.72 -16.12
CA ARG A 429 15.10 19.06 -16.20
C ARG A 429 14.43 20.09 -15.29
N THR A 430 13.20 19.86 -14.86
CA THR A 430 12.45 20.77 -14.00
C THR A 430 12.56 20.44 -12.51
N LEU A 431 13.12 19.28 -12.16
CA LEU A 431 13.17 18.81 -10.77
C LEU A 431 14.06 19.70 -9.90
N PHE A 432 15.26 20.02 -10.36
CA PHE A 432 16.20 20.85 -9.59
C PHE A 432 15.65 22.27 -9.36
N ASP A 433 15.18 22.93 -10.42
CA ASP A 433 14.66 24.29 -10.33
C ASP A 433 13.33 24.35 -9.56
N GLY A 434 12.46 23.37 -9.77
CA GLY A 434 11.12 23.34 -9.20
C GLY A 434 11.07 22.95 -7.73
N VAL A 435 11.83 21.94 -7.33
CA VAL A 435 11.80 21.38 -5.97
C VAL A 435 12.78 22.09 -5.07
N VAL A 436 14.04 22.25 -5.49
CA VAL A 436 15.09 22.78 -4.62
C VAL A 436 15.11 24.31 -4.64
N ILE A 437 15.19 24.90 -5.83
CA ILE A 437 15.43 26.34 -5.97
C ILE A 437 14.18 27.18 -5.68
N LYS A 438 13.05 26.80 -6.26
CA LYS A 438 11.81 27.59 -6.12
C LYS A 438 11.37 27.68 -4.66
N GLU A 439 11.33 26.58 -3.92
CA GLU A 439 10.94 26.61 -2.51
C GLU A 439 11.94 27.38 -1.64
N LEU A 440 13.25 27.21 -1.87
CA LEU A 440 14.28 27.96 -1.14
C LEU A 440 14.14 29.48 -1.35
N LEU A 441 13.86 29.94 -2.57
CA LEU A 441 13.63 31.35 -2.87
C LEU A 441 12.26 31.87 -2.41
N HIS A 442 11.27 30.99 -2.25
CA HIS A 442 9.96 31.34 -1.68
C HIS A 442 9.96 31.35 -0.15
N ASN A 443 11.00 30.81 0.48
CA ASN A 443 11.17 30.88 1.93
C ASN A 443 11.18 32.35 2.39
N LYS A 444 10.32 32.68 3.37
CA LYS A 444 10.16 34.03 3.90
C LYS A 444 11.37 34.54 4.69
N TYR A 445 12.28 33.64 5.09
CA TYR A 445 13.43 33.93 5.94
C TYR A 445 14.75 34.10 5.18
N ILE A 446 14.77 33.84 3.87
CA ILE A 446 16.01 33.98 3.09
C ILE A 446 16.44 35.45 3.04
N THR A 447 17.72 35.70 3.33
CA THR A 447 18.25 37.07 3.36
C THR A 447 18.39 37.64 1.94
N ALA A 448 18.42 38.97 1.83
CA ALA A 448 18.65 39.63 0.54
C ALA A 448 20.00 39.22 -0.11
N TYR A 449 21.04 39.06 0.71
CA TYR A 449 22.34 38.56 0.29
C TYR A 449 22.30 37.06 -0.04
N GLY A 450 21.57 36.25 0.72
CA GLY A 450 21.29 34.84 0.40
C GLY A 450 20.64 34.66 -0.97
N ARG A 451 19.59 35.45 -1.28
CA ARG A 451 18.96 35.46 -2.62
C ARG A 451 19.95 35.85 -3.71
N ARG A 452 20.85 36.83 -3.47
CA ARG A 452 21.89 37.22 -4.43
C ARG A 452 22.87 36.08 -4.66
N LYS A 453 23.37 35.42 -3.61
CA LYS A 453 24.29 34.28 -3.70
C LYS A 453 23.69 33.13 -4.52
N ILE A 454 22.46 32.71 -4.21
CA ILE A 454 21.78 31.63 -4.94
C ILE A 454 21.56 31.98 -6.41
N ASN A 455 21.13 33.21 -6.72
CA ASN A 455 20.95 33.64 -8.11
C ASN A 455 22.28 33.73 -8.87
N SER A 456 23.36 34.17 -8.23
CA SER A 456 24.71 34.17 -8.83
C SER A 456 25.21 32.75 -9.07
N ILE A 457 24.93 31.79 -8.18
CA ILE A 457 25.23 30.37 -8.41
C ILE A 457 24.48 29.85 -9.64
N LEU A 458 23.18 30.09 -9.75
CA LEU A 458 22.38 29.60 -10.90
C LEU A 458 22.85 30.18 -12.22
N LYS A 459 23.10 31.50 -12.27
CA LYS A 459 23.68 32.16 -13.44
C LYS A 459 25.09 31.65 -13.73
N GLY A 460 25.89 31.41 -12.70
CA GLY A 460 27.24 30.87 -12.81
C GLY A 460 27.24 29.46 -13.40
N ILE A 461 26.37 28.57 -12.92
CA ILE A 461 26.19 27.22 -13.46
C ILE A 461 25.81 27.28 -14.94
N ALA A 462 24.85 28.14 -15.32
CA ALA A 462 24.45 28.29 -16.72
C ALA A 462 25.60 28.80 -17.62
N LYS A 463 26.38 29.78 -17.14
CA LYS A 463 27.55 30.29 -17.87
C LYS A 463 28.65 29.23 -18.02
N ILE A 464 28.87 28.41 -16.98
CA ILE A 464 29.84 27.30 -17.04
C ILE A 464 29.39 26.25 -18.06
N SER A 465 28.10 25.89 -18.08
CA SER A 465 27.55 24.95 -19.06
C SER A 465 27.66 25.46 -20.51
N ASN A 466 27.62 26.77 -20.72
CA ASN A 466 27.79 27.39 -22.04
C ASN A 466 29.26 27.67 -22.43
N GLY A 467 30.21 27.48 -21.50
CA GLY A 467 31.64 27.77 -21.72
C GLY A 467 32.03 29.24 -21.54
N ASP A 468 31.13 30.08 -21.03
CA ASP A 468 31.32 31.53 -20.88
C ASP A 468 32.03 31.93 -19.56
N ALA A 469 32.18 31.02 -18.60
CA ALA A 469 32.82 31.28 -17.31
C ALA A 469 33.52 30.03 -16.76
N SER A 470 34.59 30.24 -15.97
CA SER A 470 35.26 29.18 -15.23
C SER A 470 34.68 29.00 -13.82
N LEU A 471 34.95 27.85 -13.18
CA LEU A 471 34.58 27.60 -11.77
C LEU A 471 35.15 28.69 -10.84
N ARG A 472 36.36 29.20 -11.16
CA ARG A 472 37.03 30.26 -10.39
C ARG A 472 36.29 31.58 -10.44
N ASP A 473 35.74 31.93 -11.59
CA ASP A 473 35.05 33.21 -11.78
C ASP A 473 33.78 33.28 -10.93
N VAL A 474 33.01 32.17 -10.89
CA VAL A 474 31.79 32.07 -10.09
C VAL A 474 32.10 32.07 -8.59
N VAL A 475 33.14 31.36 -8.15
CA VAL A 475 33.58 31.37 -6.75
C VAL A 475 34.09 32.76 -6.34
N ALA A 476 34.79 33.46 -7.22
CA ALA A 476 35.23 34.84 -6.97
C ALA A 476 34.05 35.80 -6.85
N GLU A 477 33.02 35.67 -7.70
CA GLU A 477 31.78 36.45 -7.60
C GLU A 477 31.08 36.23 -6.24
N LEU A 478 31.01 34.99 -5.78
CA LEU A 478 30.41 34.66 -4.48
C LEU A 478 31.22 35.20 -3.30
N LYS A 479 32.56 35.14 -3.38
CA LYS A 479 33.44 35.76 -2.38
C LYS A 479 33.21 37.27 -2.30
N MET A 480 33.07 37.95 -3.43
CA MET A 480 32.74 39.39 -3.42
C MET A 480 31.40 39.68 -2.74
N ILE A 481 30.36 38.88 -2.99
CA ILE A 481 29.04 39.07 -2.35
C ILE A 481 29.13 38.84 -0.84
N ARG A 482 29.88 37.83 -0.41
CA ARG A 482 30.11 37.53 1.02
C ARG A 482 30.91 38.63 1.71
N ASP A 483 31.99 39.10 1.08
CA ASP A 483 32.82 40.16 1.65
C ASP A 483 32.03 41.47 1.73
N GLU A 484 31.12 41.73 0.77
CA GLU A 484 30.14 42.82 0.83
C GLU A 484 29.14 42.67 1.98
N GLU A 485 28.61 41.46 2.22
CA GLU A 485 27.69 41.15 3.33
C GLU A 485 28.39 41.33 4.70
N ARG A 486 29.62 40.83 4.85
CA ARG A 486 30.40 41.01 6.09
C ARG A 486 30.69 42.48 6.36
N LEU A 487 31.04 43.24 5.32
CA LEU A 487 31.25 44.69 5.45
C LEU A 487 29.95 45.41 5.79
N TYR A 488 28.82 44.99 5.22
CA TYR A 488 27.50 45.53 5.55
C TYR A 488 27.17 45.34 7.02
N SER A 489 27.32 44.13 7.57
CA SER A 489 27.00 43.84 8.97
C SER A 489 27.84 44.68 9.95
N GLN A 490 29.13 44.87 9.65
CA GLN A 490 30.01 45.71 10.48
C GLN A 490 29.67 47.20 10.39
N VAL A 491 29.42 47.71 9.18
CA VAL A 491 29.00 49.10 8.98
C VAL A 491 27.63 49.35 9.64
N HIS A 492 26.71 48.38 9.59
CA HIS A 492 25.40 48.45 10.25
C HIS A 492 25.54 48.54 11.76
N ALA A 493 26.35 47.67 12.38
CA ALA A 493 26.61 47.69 13.81
C ALA A 493 27.18 49.04 14.29
N ALA A 494 28.24 49.53 13.62
CA ALA A 494 28.88 50.80 13.94
C ALA A 494 27.94 52.00 13.75
N LEU A 495 27.12 52.00 12.68
CA LEU A 495 26.12 53.05 12.46
C LEU A 495 24.98 53.00 13.49
N LYS A 496 24.52 51.81 13.88
CA LYS A 496 23.43 51.63 14.87
C LYS A 496 23.85 52.18 16.24
N GLU A 497 25.09 51.94 16.66
CA GLU A 497 25.64 52.51 17.89
C GLU A 497 25.72 54.04 17.83
N ARG A 498 26.20 54.60 16.72
CA ARG A 498 26.31 56.06 16.53
C ARG A 498 24.96 56.75 16.37
N MET A 499 23.96 56.08 15.80
CA MET A 499 22.59 56.59 15.71
C MET A 499 21.94 56.77 17.09
N ARG A 500 22.31 55.96 18.09
CA ARG A 500 21.87 56.14 19.48
C ARG A 500 22.43 57.42 20.11
N SER A 501 23.60 57.87 19.66
CA SER A 501 24.35 58.98 20.28
C SER A 501 24.27 60.31 19.52
N PHE A 502 24.10 60.33 18.19
CA PHE A 502 24.24 61.54 17.35
C PHE A 502 23.25 61.64 16.16
N TYR A 503 21.98 61.26 16.36
CA TYR A 503 20.92 61.31 15.32
C TYR A 503 20.82 62.63 14.52
N PRO A 504 20.97 63.85 15.11
CA PRO A 504 20.81 65.11 14.38
C PRO A 504 21.87 65.37 13.30
N ARG A 505 23.10 64.86 13.46
CA ARG A 505 24.23 65.09 12.53
C ARG A 505 24.15 64.24 11.26
N LEU A 506 23.40 63.14 11.28
CA LEU A 506 23.22 62.24 10.13
C LEU A 506 22.28 62.80 9.04
N ASN A 507 21.62 63.93 9.30
CA ASN A 507 20.73 64.58 8.34
C ASN A 507 21.44 65.55 7.38
N THR A 508 22.67 65.99 7.69
CA THR A 508 23.47 66.87 6.82
C THR A 508 24.50 66.07 6.02
N GLN A 509 24.85 66.55 4.82
CA GLN A 509 25.82 65.88 3.96
C GLN A 509 27.23 65.87 4.57
N GLU A 510 27.60 66.93 5.29
CA GLU A 510 28.87 67.06 6.00
C GLU A 510 28.96 66.09 7.21
N GLY A 511 27.89 65.97 8.00
CA GLY A 511 27.87 65.05 9.14
C GLY A 511 27.86 63.58 8.73
N ARG A 512 27.28 63.24 7.56
CA ARG A 512 27.41 61.88 6.98
C ARG A 512 28.84 61.57 6.55
N ALA A 513 29.56 62.55 6.01
CA ALA A 513 30.95 62.39 5.61
C ALA A 513 31.87 62.19 6.82
N GLU A 514 31.70 62.98 7.88
CA GLU A 514 32.45 62.88 9.14
C GLU A 514 32.24 61.49 9.81
N ILE A 515 30.98 61.06 9.96
CA ILE A 515 30.66 59.76 10.56
C ILE A 515 31.20 58.60 9.72
N ARG A 516 31.21 58.75 8.39
CA ARG A 516 31.80 57.74 7.50
C ARG A 516 33.31 57.65 7.65
N GLU A 517 34.03 58.78 7.73
CA GLU A 517 35.49 58.78 7.94
C GLU A 517 35.87 58.14 9.28
N ASP A 518 35.07 58.39 10.32
CA ASP A 518 35.30 57.77 11.62
C ASP A 518 35.03 56.25 11.61
N ILE A 519 33.96 55.80 10.93
CA ILE A 519 33.69 54.36 10.76
C ILE A 519 34.78 53.70 9.90
N GLU A 520 35.28 54.39 8.87
CA GLU A 520 36.40 53.91 8.06
C GLU A 520 37.69 53.79 8.88
N ARG A 521 37.92 54.67 9.86
CA ARG A 521 39.05 54.57 10.80
C ARG A 521 38.92 53.38 11.74
N GLU A 522 37.73 53.19 12.32
CA GLU A 522 37.40 52.09 13.23
C GLU A 522 37.52 50.72 12.53
N LEU A 523 36.92 50.58 11.34
CA LEU A 523 37.03 49.36 10.53
C LEU A 523 38.46 49.08 10.04
N ALA A 524 39.30 50.12 9.91
CA ALA A 524 40.71 49.97 9.57
C ALA A 524 41.55 49.52 10.77
N GLU A 525 41.24 49.99 11.98
CA GLU A 525 41.87 49.58 13.24
C GLU A 525 41.54 48.11 13.59
N GLU A 526 40.31 47.68 13.33
CA GLU A 526 39.87 46.30 13.51
C GLU A 526 40.29 45.35 12.36
N GLY A 527 40.90 45.88 11.29
CA GLY A 527 41.45 45.10 10.18
C GLY A 527 40.42 44.59 9.16
N PHE A 528 39.20 45.13 9.15
CA PHE A 528 38.12 44.71 8.23
C PHE A 528 38.16 45.40 6.88
N ALA A 529 38.33 46.74 6.83
CA ALA A 529 38.41 47.48 5.57
C ALA A 529 39.05 48.86 5.75
N ARG A 530 39.86 49.29 4.77
CA ARG A 530 40.46 50.64 4.76
C ARG A 530 39.54 51.73 4.18
N LYS A 531 38.51 51.35 3.42
CA LYS A 531 37.53 52.26 2.81
C LYS A 531 36.19 51.56 2.66
N THR A 532 35.11 52.27 2.98
CA THR A 532 33.74 51.77 2.83
C THR A 532 33.14 52.32 1.53
N PRO A 533 32.57 51.50 0.63
CA PRO A 533 31.93 52.01 -0.58
C PRO A 533 30.77 52.96 -0.24
N HIS A 534 30.72 54.14 -0.86
CA HIS A 534 29.68 55.15 -0.61
C HIS A 534 28.25 54.58 -0.78
N LYS A 535 28.06 53.70 -1.76
CA LYS A 535 26.76 53.06 -2.03
C LYS A 535 26.33 52.12 -0.90
N LEU A 536 27.28 51.44 -0.25
CA LEU A 536 27.01 50.54 0.87
C LEU A 536 26.60 51.36 2.10
N PHE A 537 27.35 52.41 2.42
CA PHE A 537 27.05 53.32 3.54
C PHE A 537 25.66 53.96 3.44
N GLU A 538 25.31 54.53 2.28
CA GLU A 538 23.99 55.14 2.09
C GLU A 538 22.85 54.10 2.15
N LYS A 539 23.09 52.88 1.65
CA LYS A 539 22.13 51.77 1.77
C LYS A 539 21.91 51.41 3.25
N THR A 540 22.97 51.19 4.01
CA THR A 540 22.87 50.86 5.44
C THR A 540 22.18 51.96 6.24
N LEU A 541 22.46 53.23 5.95
CA LEU A 541 21.78 54.37 6.59
C LEU A 541 20.27 54.38 6.26
N LEU A 542 19.90 54.09 5.02
CA LEU A 542 18.50 54.02 4.60
C LEU A 542 17.76 52.85 5.24
N ASP A 543 18.42 51.70 5.39
CA ASP A 543 17.88 50.52 6.05
C ASP A 543 17.67 50.79 7.55
N LEU A 544 18.63 51.42 8.25
CA LEU A 544 18.46 51.88 9.64
C LEU A 544 17.34 52.91 9.81
N ARG A 545 17.10 53.79 8.82
CA ARG A 545 15.96 54.72 8.85
C ARG A 545 14.63 53.98 8.72
N LYS A 546 14.54 52.97 7.85
CA LYS A 546 13.35 52.12 7.74
C LYS A 546 13.10 51.34 9.04
N GLU A 547 14.15 50.82 9.67
CA GLU A 547 14.05 50.16 10.99
C GLU A 547 13.50 51.12 12.04
N SER A 548 14.04 52.33 12.12
CA SER A 548 13.57 53.37 13.05
C SER A 548 12.12 53.77 12.79
N PHE A 549 11.72 53.89 11.52
CA PHE A 549 10.33 54.14 11.15
C PHE A 549 9.40 52.99 11.53
N TYR A 550 9.84 51.75 11.28
CA TYR A 550 9.09 50.55 11.66
C TYR A 550 8.85 50.49 13.17
N LEU A 551 9.91 50.58 13.98
CA LEU A 551 9.81 50.48 15.43
C LEU A 551 9.03 51.64 16.08
N ASN A 552 9.24 52.87 15.62
CA ASN A 552 8.67 54.05 16.28
C ASN A 552 7.27 54.44 15.79
N HIS A 553 6.93 54.11 14.54
CA HIS A 553 5.65 54.53 13.94
C HIS A 553 4.76 53.33 13.56
N LEU A 554 5.31 52.33 12.86
CA LEU A 554 4.50 51.28 12.24
C LEU A 554 4.13 50.16 13.24
N LEU A 555 5.09 49.69 14.04
CA LEU A 555 4.91 48.62 15.02
C LEU A 555 3.89 48.98 16.11
N PRO A 556 3.87 50.20 16.69
CA PRO A 556 2.82 50.59 17.63
C PRO A 556 1.42 50.52 17.02
N ILE A 557 1.24 50.94 15.77
CA ILE A 557 -0.04 50.89 15.04
C ILE A 557 -0.45 49.43 14.79
N ILE A 558 0.50 48.56 14.41
CA ILE A 558 0.27 47.13 14.22
C ILE A 558 -0.19 46.48 15.53
N ILE A 559 0.44 46.82 16.66
CA ILE A 559 0.08 46.29 17.98
C ILE A 559 -1.33 46.77 18.39
N GLU A 560 -1.62 48.06 18.24
CA GLU A 560 -2.92 48.65 18.60
C GLU A 560 -4.07 48.08 17.75
N LYS A 561 -3.87 47.94 16.44
CA LYS A 561 -4.91 47.49 15.50
C LYS A 561 -4.90 45.99 15.21
N LYS A 562 -3.91 45.25 15.72
CA LYS A 562 -3.63 43.84 15.39
C LYS A 562 -3.56 43.58 13.87
N ASP A 563 -3.04 44.54 13.11
CA ASP A 563 -3.02 44.49 11.65
C ASP A 563 -1.81 43.70 11.13
N ILE A 564 -1.99 42.40 10.96
CA ILE A 564 -0.98 41.46 10.46
C ILE A 564 -0.61 41.76 9.00
N ASN A 565 -1.56 42.29 8.22
CA ASN A 565 -1.34 42.58 6.81
C ASN A 565 -0.37 43.75 6.63
N LEU A 566 -0.49 44.78 7.48
CA LEU A 566 0.42 45.93 7.47
C LEU A 566 1.87 45.51 7.81
N ARG A 567 2.04 44.55 8.71
CA ARG A 567 3.35 43.94 9.01
C ARG A 567 3.92 43.20 7.79
N GLU A 568 3.15 42.29 7.21
CA GLU A 568 3.60 41.50 6.06
C GLU A 568 3.88 42.37 4.82
N ASP A 569 3.13 43.46 4.62
CA ASP A 569 3.37 44.42 3.54
C ASP A 569 4.69 45.19 3.74
N PHE A 570 4.96 45.66 4.97
CA PHE A 570 6.25 46.27 5.29
C PHE A 570 7.42 45.29 5.09
N LEU A 571 7.30 44.04 5.56
CA LEU A 571 8.34 43.03 5.39
C LEU A 571 8.61 42.71 3.91
N LYS A 572 7.59 42.67 3.06
CA LYS A 572 7.75 42.43 1.61
C LYS A 572 8.41 43.61 0.89
N ASN A 573 8.11 44.84 1.29
CA ASN A 573 8.52 46.05 0.53
C ASN A 573 9.77 46.75 1.11
N SER A 574 10.08 46.54 2.39
CA SER A 574 11.22 47.21 3.05
C SER A 574 12.57 46.71 2.56
N GLY A 575 12.66 45.46 2.13
CA GLY A 575 13.94 44.80 1.79
C GLY A 575 14.81 44.47 3.00
N LEU A 576 14.25 44.57 4.22
CA LEU A 576 14.90 44.18 5.47
C LEU A 576 14.69 42.69 5.74
N ASP A 577 15.68 42.04 6.34
CA ASP A 577 15.62 40.61 6.60
C ASP A 577 14.59 40.31 7.72
N ARG A 578 13.68 39.37 7.46
CA ARG A 578 12.58 39.03 8.38
C ARG A 578 13.07 38.61 9.76
N PHE A 579 14.09 37.78 9.82
CA PHE A 579 14.69 37.33 11.09
C PHE A 579 15.24 38.50 11.92
N TYR A 580 15.84 39.48 11.24
CA TYR A 580 16.34 40.69 11.89
C TYR A 580 15.19 41.53 12.47
N ILE A 581 14.12 41.74 11.70
CA ILE A 581 12.92 42.45 12.17
C ILE A 581 12.28 41.74 13.37
N GLU A 582 12.17 40.41 13.33
CA GLU A 582 11.66 39.63 14.45
C GLU A 582 12.56 39.73 15.70
N THR A 583 13.88 39.89 15.52
CA THR A 583 14.79 40.12 16.65
C THR A 583 14.53 41.49 17.30
N ILE A 584 14.45 42.57 16.51
CA ILE A 584 14.19 43.92 17.04
C ILE A 584 12.77 44.09 17.60
N GLU A 585 11.78 43.37 17.06
CA GLU A 585 10.43 43.30 17.65
C GLU A 585 10.48 42.70 19.05
N LYS A 586 11.25 41.63 19.24
CA LYS A 586 11.42 41.00 20.55
C LYS A 586 12.13 41.93 21.53
N GLU A 587 13.17 42.63 21.09
CA GLU A 587 13.84 43.68 21.89
C GLU A 587 12.86 44.78 22.29
N TYR A 588 12.04 45.28 21.37
CA TYR A 588 11.03 46.31 21.65
C TYR A 588 9.98 45.86 22.68
N PHE A 589 9.48 44.63 22.57
CA PHE A 589 8.51 44.06 23.54
C PHE A 589 9.14 43.90 24.93
N ASN A 590 10.40 43.47 25.01
CA ASN A 590 11.13 43.37 26.26
C ASN A 590 11.38 44.76 26.89
N ASP A 591 11.79 45.74 26.10
CA ASP A 591 12.08 47.11 26.57
C ASP A 591 10.82 47.86 27.05
N LYS A 592 9.64 47.48 26.53
CA LYS A 592 8.35 48.08 26.85
C LYS A 592 7.47 47.25 27.79
N ASP A 593 7.96 46.09 28.24
CA ASP A 593 7.25 45.15 29.12
C ASP A 593 5.86 44.75 28.56
N ILE A 594 5.81 44.49 27.24
CA ILE A 594 4.58 44.08 26.53
C ILE A 594 4.51 42.54 26.51
N ASP A 595 3.31 41.98 26.70
CA ASP A 595 3.08 40.53 26.72
C ASP A 595 3.57 39.82 25.43
N ALA A 596 4.40 38.80 25.61
CA ALA A 596 4.94 37.96 24.54
C ALA A 596 3.84 37.21 23.77
N ALA A 597 2.67 36.97 24.36
CA ALA A 597 1.54 36.35 23.66
C ALA A 597 1.02 37.20 22.48
N VAL A 598 1.09 38.53 22.60
CA VAL A 598 0.68 39.45 21.51
C VAL A 598 1.69 39.39 20.36
N LEU A 599 2.97 39.21 20.66
CA LEU A 599 4.02 39.05 19.66
C LEU A 599 3.85 37.75 18.86
N GLU A 600 3.53 36.64 19.54
CA GLU A 600 3.24 35.36 18.87
C GLU A 600 1.97 35.43 18.02
N GLN A 601 0.92 36.14 18.46
CA GLN A 601 -0.30 36.37 17.66
C GLN A 601 0.00 37.10 16.34
N ILE A 602 0.84 38.13 16.39
CA ILE A 602 1.24 38.92 15.21
C ILE A 602 2.15 38.11 14.28
N ARG A 603 2.91 37.13 14.80
CA ARG A 603 3.85 36.29 14.03
C ARG A 603 3.20 35.08 13.37
N GLU A 604 2.33 34.38 14.08
CA GLU A 604 1.71 33.14 13.58
C GLU A 604 0.57 33.38 12.59
N GLY A 605 0.01 34.60 12.52
CA GLY A 605 -1.11 34.87 11.62
C GLY A 605 -2.42 34.18 12.05
N LYS A 606 -2.54 33.77 13.32
CA LYS A 606 -3.74 33.09 13.84
C LYS A 606 -4.69 34.10 14.48
N GLU A 607 -5.88 34.25 13.89
CA GLU A 607 -7.04 34.71 14.65
C GLU A 607 -7.36 33.65 15.71
N LEU A 608 -7.38 34.05 16.98
CA LEU A 608 -8.03 33.25 18.02
C LEU A 608 -9.51 33.18 17.65
N LEU A 609 -9.96 31.98 17.26
CA LEU A 609 -11.37 31.62 17.37
C LEU A 609 -11.85 32.06 18.75
N GLY A 610 -12.85 32.94 18.75
CA GLY A 610 -13.44 33.48 19.97
C GLY A 610 -13.80 32.35 20.92
N VAL A 611 -13.24 32.39 22.12
CA VAL A 611 -13.85 31.78 23.28
C VAL A 611 -15.05 32.66 23.63
N GLU A 612 -16.21 32.36 23.04
CA GLU A 612 -17.48 32.80 23.60
C GLU A 612 -17.83 31.88 24.78
N ASN A 613 -18.16 32.53 25.90
CA ASN A 613 -18.71 31.92 27.11
C ASN A 613 -20.03 31.19 26.86
#